data_AF-A0A1I7Y5D6-F1
#
_entry.id   AF-A0A1I7Y5D6-F1
#
_cell.length_a   1.000
_cell.length_b   1.000
_cell.length_c   1.000
_cell.angle_alpha   90.00
_cell.angle_beta   90.00
_cell.angle_gamma   90.00
#
_symmetry.space_group_name_H-M   'P 1'
#
loop_
_entity.id
_entity.type
_entity.pdbx_description
1 polymer ?
#
loop_
_entity_poly.entity_id
_entity_poly.type
_entity_poly.pdbx_seq_one_letter_code
_entity_poly.pdbx_strand_id
1 'polypeptide(L)'
;MTESNAISKTSAKTSAHVRVPQTQAFQRHMMTASDWKPTASVSTISRASGALLGQCVGDALGCRYQYRSGADVRKQIDADRENHSGFLPIRGSTVFDFPPGQVGDGTELCMLVARSISREGCVSIHDVLSSLIKWKRSNPVDMDATVLNALELGSEDENLKFTADEVRC
;
A
#
# COMPACT_ATOMS: atom_id res chain seq x y z
N MET A 1 26.53 -40.06 -57.52
CA MET A 1 25.46 -39.97 -58.53
C MET A 1 24.24 -39.37 -57.84
N THR A 2 23.77 -38.31 -58.46
CA THR A 2 22.73 -37.34 -58.11
C THR A 2 21.31 -37.87 -58.22
N GLU A 3 20.40 -37.27 -57.44
CA GLU A 3 19.00 -36.87 -57.75
C GLU A 3 18.33 -36.51 -56.40
N SER A 4 18.06 -35.28 -55.96
CA SER A 4 17.45 -34.05 -56.52
C SER A 4 15.98 -34.17 -56.96
N ASN A 5 15.09 -33.68 -56.07
CA ASN A 5 13.91 -32.81 -56.29
C ASN A 5 12.75 -33.31 -57.22
N ALA A 6 11.46 -33.08 -57.01
CA ALA A 6 10.72 -32.08 -56.22
C ALA A 6 9.21 -32.45 -56.06
N ILE A 7 8.64 -32.05 -54.92
CA ILE A 7 7.38 -31.30 -54.70
C ILE A 7 6.12 -31.66 -55.51
N SER A 8 5.03 -32.00 -54.79
CA SER A 8 3.73 -31.34 -55.01
C SER A 8 2.94 -31.20 -53.71
N LYS A 9 2.49 -29.97 -53.47
CA LYS A 9 1.77 -29.49 -52.28
C LYS A 9 0.27 -29.72 -52.47
N THR A 10 -0.41 -30.25 -51.46
CA THR A 10 -1.85 -30.01 -51.27
C THR A 10 -2.13 -29.67 -49.81
N SER A 11 -2.31 -28.37 -49.59
CA SER A 11 -2.70 -27.76 -48.32
C SER A 11 -4.20 -27.93 -48.12
N ALA A 12 -4.62 -28.86 -47.26
CA ALA A 12 -5.99 -28.89 -46.72
C ALA A 12 -5.99 -28.21 -45.35
N LYS A 13 -6.40 -26.93 -45.30
CA LYS A 13 -6.66 -26.21 -44.05
C LYS A 13 -8.00 -26.67 -43.47
N THR A 14 -7.97 -27.61 -42.54
CA THR A 14 -9.14 -27.92 -41.71
C THR A 14 -9.26 -26.84 -40.63
N SER A 15 -10.21 -25.92 -40.80
CA SER A 15 -10.55 -24.91 -39.81
C SER A 15 -11.31 -25.58 -38.66
N ALA A 16 -10.58 -25.98 -37.61
CA ALA A 16 -11.18 -26.40 -36.35
C ALA A 16 -11.57 -25.13 -35.57
N HIS A 17 -12.85 -24.81 -35.53
CA HIS A 17 -13.40 -23.82 -34.60
C HIS A 17 -13.23 -24.33 -33.16
N VAL A 18 -12.18 -23.86 -32.48
CA VAL A 18 -12.05 -23.98 -31.03
C VAL A 18 -13.15 -23.12 -30.41
N ARG A 19 -14.13 -23.79 -29.80
CA ARG A 19 -15.24 -23.15 -29.10
C ARG A 19 -14.69 -22.62 -27.78
N VAL A 20 -14.45 -21.30 -27.69
CA VAL A 20 -14.06 -20.63 -26.44
C VAL A 20 -15.23 -20.77 -25.46
N PRO A 21 -15.04 -21.35 -24.25
CA PRO A 21 -16.08 -21.38 -23.24
C PRO A 21 -16.43 -19.93 -22.88
N GLN A 22 -17.71 -19.57 -22.96
CA GLN A 22 -18.17 -18.29 -22.41
C GLN A 22 -17.86 -18.30 -20.91
N THR A 23 -16.87 -17.50 -20.52
CA THR A 23 -16.58 -17.20 -19.12
C THR A 23 -17.86 -16.68 -18.49
N GLN A 24 -18.41 -17.46 -17.56
CA GLN A 24 -19.52 -17.05 -16.72
C GLN A 24 -19.09 -15.74 -16.05
N ALA A 25 -19.85 -14.66 -16.26
CA ALA A 25 -19.54 -13.37 -15.68
C ALA A 25 -19.37 -13.54 -14.17
N PHE A 26 -18.14 -13.38 -13.68
CA PHE A 26 -17.83 -13.39 -12.26
C PHE A 26 -18.48 -12.14 -11.68
N GLN A 27 -19.73 -12.25 -11.23
CA GLN A 27 -20.38 -11.19 -10.49
C GLN A 27 -19.55 -10.96 -9.22
N ARG A 28 -18.69 -9.95 -9.24
CA ARG A 28 -18.07 -9.42 -8.02
C ARG A 28 -19.22 -8.94 -7.15
N HIS A 29 -19.59 -9.75 -6.17
CA HIS A 29 -20.40 -9.28 -5.05
C HIS A 29 -19.54 -8.27 -4.32
N MET A 30 -19.67 -6.99 -4.68
CA MET A 30 -19.06 -5.90 -3.93
C MET A 30 -19.81 -5.86 -2.61
N MET A 31 -19.18 -6.35 -1.54
CA MET A 31 -19.71 -6.15 -0.19
C MET A 31 -19.98 -4.66 -0.01
N THR A 32 -21.23 -4.33 0.27
CA THR A 32 -21.61 -2.97 0.65
C THR A 32 -21.28 -2.79 2.12
N ALA A 33 -21.08 -1.55 2.57
CA ALA A 33 -20.88 -1.26 3.99
C ALA A 33 -22.03 -1.79 4.89
N SER A 34 -23.19 -2.09 4.30
CA SER A 34 -24.36 -2.64 4.99
C SER A 34 -24.26 -4.12 5.34
N ASP A 35 -23.34 -4.86 4.73
CA ASP A 35 -23.18 -6.31 4.93
C ASP A 35 -22.35 -6.66 6.18
N TRP A 36 -21.63 -5.68 6.73
CA TRP A 36 -20.86 -5.84 7.96
C TRP A 36 -21.79 -5.75 9.18
N LYS A 37 -22.01 -6.88 9.85
CA LYS A 37 -22.68 -6.94 11.16
C LYS A 37 -21.62 -7.01 12.26
N PRO A 38 -21.33 -5.92 13.00
CA PRO A 38 -20.36 -5.98 14.09
C PRO A 38 -20.87 -6.93 15.17
N THR A 39 -20.08 -7.95 15.50
CA THR A 39 -20.31 -8.78 16.68
C THR A 39 -19.74 -8.04 17.90
N ALA A 40 -20.61 -7.76 18.86
CA ALA A 40 -20.43 -6.88 20.03
C ALA A 40 -20.48 -5.36 19.75
N SER A 41 -21.10 -4.62 20.69
CA SER A 41 -21.31 -3.16 20.64
C SER A 41 -20.02 -2.38 20.95
N VAL A 42 -18.97 -2.63 20.18
CA VAL A 42 -17.75 -1.81 20.23
C VAL A 42 -18.12 -0.42 19.72
N SER A 43 -17.86 0.62 20.50
CA SER A 43 -18.19 1.98 20.10
C SER A 43 -17.49 2.37 18.80
N THR A 44 -18.10 3.26 18.01
CA THR A 44 -17.46 3.81 16.81
C THR A 44 -16.10 4.43 17.13
N ILE A 45 -15.97 5.09 18.28
CA ILE A 45 -14.71 5.65 18.76
C ILE A 45 -13.67 4.55 18.97
N SER A 46 -14.02 3.46 19.64
CA SER A 46 -13.11 2.33 19.86
C SER A 46 -12.65 1.71 18.55
N ARG A 47 -13.54 1.60 17.54
CA ARG A 47 -13.15 1.13 16.20
C ARG A 47 -12.22 2.11 15.49
N ALA A 48 -12.49 3.42 15.58
CA ALA A 48 -11.65 4.45 14.98
C ALA A 48 -10.25 4.49 15.63
N SER A 49 -10.17 4.47 16.96
CA SER A 49 -8.91 4.36 17.70
C SER A 49 -8.17 3.06 17.35
N GLY A 50 -8.88 1.94 17.30
CA GLY A 50 -8.32 0.65 16.92
C GLY A 50 -7.77 0.64 15.49
N ALA A 51 -8.38 1.36 14.55
CA ALA A 51 -7.87 1.49 13.19
C ALA A 51 -6.54 2.26 13.14
N LEU A 52 -6.45 3.40 13.82
CA LEU A 52 -5.21 4.19 13.89
C LEU A 52 -4.10 3.44 14.63
N LEU A 53 -4.41 2.83 15.77
CA LEU A 53 -3.44 2.02 16.52
C LEU A 53 -3.02 0.78 15.73
N GLY A 54 -3.96 0.11 15.07
CA GLY A 54 -3.69 -1.05 14.22
C GLY A 54 -2.78 -0.72 13.05
N GLN A 55 -2.94 0.45 12.43
CA GLN A 55 -2.02 0.96 11.42
C GLN A 55 -0.60 1.11 11.98
N CYS A 56 -0.45 1.77 13.14
CA CYS A 56 0.85 1.97 13.77
C CYS A 56 1.53 0.64 14.12
N VAL A 57 0.77 -0.29 14.72
CA VAL A 57 1.28 -1.62 15.11
C VAL A 57 1.65 -2.44 13.87
N GLY A 58 0.81 -2.42 12.84
CA GLY A 58 1.04 -3.15 11.60
C GLY A 58 2.28 -2.65 10.85
N ASP A 59 2.48 -1.33 10.82
CA ASP A 59 3.65 -0.70 10.20
C ASP A 59 4.95 -1.03 10.96
N ALA A 60 4.98 -0.78 12.27
CA ALA A 60 6.14 -1.09 13.11
C ALA A 60 6.50 -2.59 13.12
N LEU A 61 5.50 -3.48 13.05
CA LEU A 61 5.73 -4.92 12.91
C LEU A 61 6.19 -5.30 11.50
N GLY A 62 5.57 -4.70 10.48
CA GLY A 62 5.73 -5.02 9.06
C GLY A 62 7.07 -4.58 8.48
N CYS A 63 7.64 -3.48 8.97
CA CYS A 63 8.91 -2.91 8.48
C CYS A 63 10.07 -3.94 8.45
N ARG A 64 10.04 -4.92 9.35
CA ARG A 64 11.02 -6.01 9.43
C ARG A 64 11.01 -6.94 8.21
N TYR A 65 9.86 -7.09 7.57
CA TYR A 65 9.60 -8.10 6.55
C TYR A 65 9.56 -7.52 5.14
N GLN A 66 9.77 -6.21 4.99
CA GLN A 66 9.78 -5.53 3.69
C GLN A 66 10.91 -6.02 2.77
N TYR A 67 10.66 -5.95 1.46
CA TYR A 67 11.56 -6.37 0.37
C TYR A 67 12.07 -7.83 0.43
N ARG A 68 11.28 -8.73 1.02
CA ARG A 68 11.58 -10.16 1.10
C ARG A 68 10.57 -11.00 0.33
N SER A 69 10.99 -12.19 -0.09
CA SER A 69 10.05 -13.14 -0.69
C SER A 69 9.06 -13.65 0.37
N GLY A 70 7.85 -14.05 -0.05
CA GLY A 70 6.87 -14.61 0.88
C GLY A 70 7.35 -15.86 1.61
N ALA A 71 8.26 -16.64 1.01
CA ALA A 71 8.87 -17.80 1.66
C ALA A 71 9.84 -17.38 2.77
N ASP A 72 10.63 -16.33 2.54
CA ASP A 72 11.57 -15.81 3.54
C ASP A 72 10.83 -15.09 4.67
N VAL A 73 9.75 -14.37 4.35
CA VAL A 73 8.89 -13.75 5.35
C VAL A 73 8.30 -14.81 6.29
N ARG A 74 7.79 -15.93 5.76
CA ARG A 74 7.27 -17.03 6.60
C ARG A 74 8.34 -17.60 7.53
N LYS A 75 9.52 -17.94 6.99
CA LYS A 75 10.66 -18.44 7.79
C LYS A 75 11.08 -17.43 8.87
N GLN A 76 11.11 -16.14 8.53
CA GLN A 76 11.49 -15.09 9.45
C GLN A 76 10.44 -14.91 10.56
N ILE A 77 9.14 -14.94 10.23
CA ILE A 77 8.05 -14.91 11.20
C ILE A 77 8.17 -16.09 12.17
N ASP A 78 8.42 -17.30 11.66
CA ASP A 78 8.59 -18.49 12.50
C ASP A 78 9.80 -18.36 13.43
N ALA A 79 10.90 -17.77 12.97
CA ALA A 79 12.09 -17.49 13.79
C ALA A 79 11.89 -16.35 14.80
N ASP A 80 11.02 -15.38 14.50
CA ASP A 80 10.75 -14.25 15.38
C ASP A 80 9.68 -14.53 16.42
N ARG A 81 8.78 -15.48 16.15
CA ARG A 81 7.72 -15.88 17.06
C ARG A 81 8.29 -16.54 18.31
N GLU A 82 7.71 -16.19 19.45
CA GLU A 82 8.02 -16.85 20.71
C GLU A 82 7.42 -18.26 20.72
N ASN A 83 8.26 -19.29 20.88
CA ASN A 83 7.85 -20.69 20.81
C ASN A 83 6.78 -21.08 21.84
N HIS A 84 6.75 -20.43 23.02
CA HIS A 84 5.86 -20.80 24.11
C HIS A 84 4.48 -20.14 24.00
N SER A 85 4.44 -18.85 23.64
CA SER A 85 3.21 -18.02 23.63
C SER A 85 2.59 -17.92 22.23
N GLY A 86 3.37 -18.21 21.18
CA GLY A 86 3.00 -17.88 19.81
C GLY A 86 2.99 -16.38 19.53
N PHE A 87 3.42 -15.54 20.47
CA PHE A 87 3.47 -14.08 20.32
C PHE A 87 4.52 -13.68 19.28
N LEU A 88 4.19 -12.68 18.46
CA LEU A 88 5.10 -12.12 17.48
C LEU A 88 5.50 -10.71 17.93
N PRO A 89 6.67 -10.54 18.56
CA PRO A 89 7.11 -9.25 19.07
C PRO A 89 7.51 -8.30 17.94
N ILE A 90 7.33 -7.00 18.17
CA ILE A 90 7.90 -5.95 17.32
C ILE A 90 9.40 -5.87 17.61
N ARG A 91 10.22 -6.24 16.64
CA ARG A 91 11.70 -6.30 16.79
C ARG A 91 12.45 -5.20 16.04
N GLY A 92 11.74 -4.26 15.40
CA GLY A 92 12.35 -3.27 14.52
C GLY A 92 12.79 -3.88 13.19
N SER A 93 13.54 -3.13 12.39
CA SER A 93 13.95 -3.54 11.04
C SER A 93 15.43 -3.34 10.79
N THR A 94 16.07 -4.37 10.26
CA THR A 94 17.45 -4.27 9.74
C THR A 94 17.50 -3.60 8.36
N VAL A 95 16.37 -3.52 7.65
CA VAL A 95 16.28 -2.91 6.31
C VAL A 95 16.44 -1.39 6.43
N PHE A 96 15.81 -0.81 7.45
CA PHE A 96 15.74 0.63 7.66
C PHE A 96 16.53 1.10 8.91
N ASP A 97 17.22 0.18 9.59
CA ASP A 97 17.87 0.42 10.90
C ASP A 97 16.90 0.97 11.97
N PHE A 98 15.68 0.45 11.96
CA PHE A 98 14.63 0.87 12.88
C PHE A 98 14.77 0.16 14.23
N PRO A 99 14.78 0.89 15.36
CA PRO A 99 14.65 0.27 16.66
C PRO A 99 13.24 -0.35 16.83
N PRO A 100 13.07 -1.29 17.77
CA PRO A 100 11.75 -1.85 18.10
C PRO A 100 10.70 -0.76 18.37
N GLY A 101 9.60 -0.80 17.63
CA GLY A 101 8.46 0.11 17.80
C GLY A 101 8.52 1.38 16.94
N GLN A 102 9.63 1.65 16.24
CA GLN A 102 9.69 2.73 15.26
C GLN A 102 8.73 2.43 14.09
N VAL A 103 7.94 3.42 13.73
CA VAL A 103 7.02 3.38 12.58
C VAL A 103 7.69 3.93 11.33
N GLY A 104 7.19 3.53 10.16
CA GLY A 104 7.65 4.02 8.86
C GLY A 104 6.87 5.22 8.35
N ASP A 105 7.17 5.61 7.11
CA ASP A 105 6.57 6.77 6.46
C ASP A 105 5.03 6.66 6.37
N GLY A 106 4.48 5.48 6.11
CA GLY A 106 3.04 5.25 6.02
C GLY A 106 2.27 5.71 7.26
N THR A 107 2.79 5.45 8.47
CA THR A 107 2.18 5.95 9.70
C THR A 107 2.39 7.44 9.89
N GLU A 108 3.58 7.96 9.59
CA GLU A 108 3.88 9.40 9.70
C GLU A 108 2.98 10.24 8.79
N LEU A 109 2.79 9.81 7.53
CA LEU A 109 1.90 10.42 6.55
C LEU A 109 0.43 10.31 6.96
N CYS A 110 0.00 9.16 7.49
CA CYS A 110 -1.36 8.99 8.03
C CYS A 110 -1.64 9.99 9.16
N MET A 111 -0.72 10.09 10.12
CA MET A 111 -0.84 11.00 11.26
C MET A 111 -0.77 12.47 10.86
N LEU A 112 -0.01 12.79 9.83
CA LEU A 112 0.03 14.13 9.24
C LEU A 112 -1.35 14.53 8.71
N VAL A 113 -2.01 13.67 7.94
CA VAL A 113 -3.37 13.91 7.42
C VAL A 113 -4.39 13.98 8.56
N ALA A 114 -4.33 13.07 9.54
CA ALA A 114 -5.21 13.09 10.69
C ALA A 114 -5.10 14.40 11.50
N ARG A 115 -3.86 14.89 11.70
CA ARG A 115 -3.61 16.18 12.36
C ARG A 115 -4.08 17.35 11.53
N SER A 116 -3.99 17.29 10.20
CA SER A 116 -4.53 18.31 9.30
C SER A 116 -6.05 18.42 9.44
N ILE A 117 -6.76 17.29 9.31
CA ILE A 117 -8.22 17.23 9.47
C ILE A 117 -8.64 17.72 10.86
N SER A 118 -7.90 17.36 11.90
CA SER A 118 -8.18 17.81 13.27
C SER A 118 -8.01 19.31 13.47
N ARG A 119 -7.11 19.98 12.72
CA ARG A 119 -6.91 21.44 12.79
C ARG A 119 -7.93 22.19 11.95
N GLU A 120 -8.14 21.74 10.73
CA GLU A 120 -8.94 22.45 9.72
C GLU A 120 -10.45 22.11 9.82
N GLY A 121 -10.80 21.00 10.47
CA GLY A 121 -12.17 20.48 10.51
C GLY A 121 -12.63 19.82 9.21
N CYS A 122 -11.77 19.78 8.18
CA CYS A 122 -12.01 19.17 6.88
C CYS A 122 -10.69 18.70 6.26
N VAL A 123 -10.75 18.03 5.11
CA VAL A 123 -9.56 17.72 4.32
C VAL A 123 -9.11 18.99 3.61
N SER A 124 -7.90 19.48 3.93
CA SER A 124 -7.28 20.66 3.31
C SER A 124 -5.98 20.26 2.62
N ILE A 125 -5.97 20.25 1.28
CA ILE A 125 -4.76 19.86 0.53
C ILE A 125 -3.61 20.84 0.80
N HIS A 126 -3.90 22.13 0.97
CA HIS A 126 -2.90 23.13 1.29
C HIS A 126 -2.20 22.86 2.64
N ASP A 127 -2.98 22.53 3.69
CA ASP A 127 -2.41 22.25 5.01
C ASP A 127 -1.69 20.89 5.04
N VAL A 128 -2.20 19.88 4.33
CA VAL A 128 -1.51 18.59 4.13
C VAL A 128 -0.17 18.81 3.42
N LEU A 129 -0.14 19.54 2.30
CA LEU A 129 1.09 19.79 1.56
C LEU A 129 2.10 20.59 2.37
N SER A 130 1.65 21.64 3.06
CA SER A 130 2.49 22.42 3.98
C SER A 130 3.09 21.54 5.08
N SER A 131 2.32 20.59 5.60
CA SER A 131 2.79 19.63 6.59
C SER A 131 3.77 18.60 5.99
N LEU A 132 3.55 18.15 4.75
CA LEU A 132 4.42 17.23 4.03
C LEU A 132 5.79 17.85 3.75
N ILE A 133 5.83 19.12 3.34
CA ILE A 133 7.09 19.85 3.13
C ILE A 133 7.86 19.97 4.46
N LYS A 134 7.18 20.26 5.57
CA LYS A 134 7.80 20.28 6.90
C LYS A 134 8.33 18.91 7.30
N TRP A 135 7.57 17.85 7.05
CA TRP A 135 7.98 16.47 7.29
C TRP A 135 9.21 16.09 6.46
N LYS A 136 9.22 16.36 5.14
CA LYS A 136 10.40 16.17 4.27
C LYS A 136 11.63 16.88 4.83
N ARG A 137 11.48 18.14 5.26
CA ARG A 137 12.57 18.95 5.86
C ARG A 137 13.08 18.41 7.20
N SER A 138 12.29 17.59 7.90
CA SER A 138 12.72 16.93 9.13
C SER A 138 13.65 15.73 8.88
N ASN A 139 13.90 15.39 7.61
CA ASN A 139 14.73 14.26 7.19
C ASN A 139 14.24 12.95 7.82
N PRO A 140 13.02 12.49 7.44
CA PRO A 140 12.42 11.29 8.03
C PRO A 140 13.28 10.06 7.75
N VAL A 141 13.18 9.08 8.64
CA VAL A 141 14.06 7.89 8.63
C VAL A 141 13.79 7.01 7.41
N ASP A 142 12.54 7.01 6.94
CA ASP A 142 12.12 6.35 5.70
C ASP A 142 11.30 7.34 4.85
N MET A 143 11.46 7.26 3.55
CA MET A 143 10.76 8.14 2.60
C MET A 143 10.59 7.44 1.26
N ASP A 144 9.34 7.17 0.90
CA ASP A 144 9.02 6.67 -0.43
C ASP A 144 9.48 7.62 -1.55
N ALA A 145 10.10 7.05 -2.58
CA ALA A 145 10.65 7.79 -3.72
C ALA A 145 9.58 8.52 -4.53
N THR A 146 8.36 7.99 -4.60
CA THR A 146 7.23 8.64 -5.30
C THR A 146 6.80 9.90 -4.55
N VAL A 147 6.73 9.82 -3.22
CA VAL A 147 6.43 10.99 -2.37
C VAL A 147 7.52 12.04 -2.51
N LEU A 148 8.79 11.63 -2.47
CA LEU A 148 9.93 12.53 -2.69
C LEU A 148 9.82 13.26 -4.02
N ASN A 149 9.65 12.51 -5.12
CA ASN A 149 9.54 13.05 -6.48
C ASN A 149 8.35 14.02 -6.61
N ALA A 150 7.19 13.67 -6.04
CA ALA A 150 6.01 14.53 -6.06
C ALA A 150 6.26 15.88 -5.35
N LEU A 151 6.98 15.85 -4.22
CA LEU A 151 7.35 17.07 -3.49
C LEU A 151 8.45 17.88 -4.19
N GLU A 152 9.28 17.26 -5.02
CA GLU A 152 10.32 17.94 -5.80
C GLU A 152 9.75 18.63 -7.02
N LEU A 153 8.85 17.97 -7.76
CA LEU A 153 8.12 18.58 -8.87
C LEU A 153 7.34 19.82 -8.45
N GLY A 154 6.77 19.80 -7.24
CA GLY A 154 6.07 20.97 -6.68
C GLY A 154 7.00 22.06 -6.10
N SER A 155 8.29 21.80 -5.95
CA SER A 155 9.27 22.73 -5.36
C SER A 155 9.96 23.63 -6.39
N GLU A 156 9.92 23.28 -7.66
CA GLU A 156 10.43 24.12 -8.76
C GLU A 156 9.46 25.24 -9.14
N ASP A 157 8.22 25.21 -8.62
CA ASP A 157 7.22 26.25 -8.84
C ASP A 157 7.11 27.16 -7.61
N GLU A 158 7.96 28.19 -7.52
CA GLU A 158 7.90 29.21 -6.46
C GLU A 158 6.56 29.98 -6.42
N ASN A 159 5.68 29.75 -7.40
CA ASN A 159 4.35 30.32 -7.52
C ASN A 159 3.21 29.35 -7.20
N LEU A 160 3.46 28.22 -6.52
CA LEU A 160 2.42 27.33 -6.00
C LEU A 160 1.63 28.00 -4.85
N LYS A 161 0.95 29.11 -5.17
CA LYS A 161 -0.05 29.78 -4.38
C LYS A 161 -1.33 29.00 -4.56
N PHE A 162 -1.53 27.96 -3.74
CA PHE A 162 -2.87 27.41 -3.61
C PHE A 162 -3.76 28.50 -3.06
N THR A 163 -4.62 29.06 -3.91
CA THR A 163 -5.65 29.97 -3.43
C THR A 163 -6.59 29.17 -2.55
N ALA A 164 -7.01 29.72 -1.42
CA ALA A 164 -7.90 29.04 -0.47
C ALA A 164 -9.25 28.64 -1.10
N ASP A 165 -9.57 29.17 -2.28
CA ASP A 165 -10.79 28.91 -3.04
C ASP A 165 -10.69 27.69 -3.98
N GLU A 166 -9.48 27.29 -4.42
CA GLU A 166 -9.30 26.16 -5.36
C GLU A 166 -9.28 24.78 -4.68
N VAL A 167 -9.28 24.75 -3.34
CA VAL A 167 -9.07 23.53 -2.54
C VAL A 167 -10.18 23.27 -1.52
N ARG A 168 -11.23 24.10 -1.51
CA ARG A 168 -12.41 23.82 -0.68
C ARG A 168 -13.20 22.66 -1.29
N CYS A 169 -13.42 21.61 -0.49
CA CYS A 169 -14.45 20.61 -0.75
C CYS A 169 -15.83 21.26 -0.91
#